data_AF-A0A1Q7EIA7-F1
#
_entry.id   AF-A0A1Q7EIA7-F1
#
_cell.length_a   1.000
_cell.length_b   1.000
_cell.length_c   1.000
_cell.angle_alpha   90.00
_cell.angle_beta   90.00
_cell.angle_gamma   90.00
#
_symmetry.space_group_name_H-M   'P 1'
#
loop_
_entity.id
_entity.type
_entity.pdbx_description
1 polymer ?
#
loop_
_entity_poly.entity_id
_entity_poly.type
_entity_poly.pdbx_seq_one_letter_code
_entity_poly.pdbx_strand_id
1 'polypeptide(L)'
;MKQLTFALQFKGNGAPVPGSDNRLRAKTIASSQALKAVLGATGVQATVEPMDRTTAVFESEVQITGQGTFIESGSIAYGTAGQVAFKTVGQGIIGPSGMDDLQRGAVIWEVTAGDGQFAGATGLITSNFTLTGKGEVVDNQFAQLFVK
;
A
#
# COMPACT_ATOMS: atom_id res chain seq x y z
N MET A 1 -23.38 0.58 -9.41
CA MET A 1 -21.99 1.04 -9.27
C MET A 1 -21.87 1.91 -8.04
N LYS A 2 -21.06 1.50 -7.08
CA LYS A 2 -20.86 2.14 -5.77
C LYS A 2 -19.41 2.60 -5.66
N GLN A 3 -19.22 3.83 -5.19
CA GLN A 3 -17.90 4.33 -4.84
C GLN A 3 -17.51 3.85 -3.43
N LEU A 4 -16.30 3.31 -3.30
CA LEU A 4 -15.65 3.00 -2.03
C LEU A 4 -14.43 3.91 -1.90
N THR A 5 -14.30 4.57 -0.75
CA THR A 5 -13.15 5.42 -0.43
C THR A 5 -12.72 5.13 0.99
N PHE A 6 -11.49 4.65 1.17
CA PHE A 6 -11.01 4.18 2.46
C PHE A 6 -9.48 4.21 2.55
N ALA A 7 -8.97 4.21 3.78
CA ALA A 7 -7.55 4.19 4.09
C ALA A 7 -7.18 2.96 4.92
N LEU A 8 -6.03 2.35 4.62
CA LEU A 8 -5.45 1.26 5.40
C LEU A 8 -3.96 1.49 5.61
N GLN A 9 -3.47 1.15 6.80
CA GLN A 9 -2.04 1.13 7.10
C GLN A 9 -1.56 -0.32 7.13
N PHE A 10 -0.81 -0.68 6.10
CA PHE A 10 -0.18 -1.98 5.99
C PHE A 10 1.20 -1.96 6.65
N LYS A 11 1.55 -3.06 7.32
CA LYS A 11 2.86 -3.26 7.96
C LYS A 11 3.43 -4.62 7.60
N GLY A 12 4.72 -4.70 7.36
CA GLY A 12 5.39 -5.96 7.05
C GLY A 12 6.78 -5.70 6.49
N ASN A 13 7.17 -6.49 5.49
CA ASN A 13 8.55 -6.50 5.02
C ASN A 13 8.64 -6.58 3.50
N GLY A 14 9.67 -5.90 2.96
CA GLY A 14 10.17 -6.08 1.61
C GLY A 14 11.48 -6.84 1.63
N ALA A 15 11.62 -7.86 0.79
CA ALA A 15 12.84 -8.66 0.69
C ALA A 15 13.28 -8.84 -0.77
N PRO A 16 14.59 -8.92 -1.06
CA PRO A 16 15.08 -9.27 -2.39
C PRO A 16 14.58 -10.63 -2.85
N VAL A 17 14.29 -10.74 -4.15
CA VAL A 17 13.99 -12.03 -4.78
C VAL A 17 15.32 -12.78 -5.04
N PRO A 18 15.49 -14.03 -4.55
CA PRO A 18 16.71 -14.79 -4.78
C PRO A 18 17.07 -14.91 -6.26
N GLY A 19 18.32 -14.61 -6.60
CA GLY A 19 18.81 -14.67 -7.98
C GLY A 19 18.40 -13.49 -8.87
N SER A 20 17.84 -12.42 -8.30
CA SER A 20 17.50 -11.20 -9.03
C SER A 20 18.24 -9.98 -8.47
N ASP A 21 18.83 -9.19 -9.35
CA ASP A 21 19.60 -8.00 -8.96
C ASP A 21 18.73 -6.76 -8.69
N ASN A 22 17.50 -6.75 -9.21
CA ASN A 22 16.63 -5.58 -9.20
C ASN A 22 15.17 -5.88 -8.83
N ARG A 23 14.88 -7.04 -8.21
CA ARG A 23 13.52 -7.40 -7.80
C ARG A 23 13.40 -7.59 -6.31
N LEU A 24 12.31 -7.08 -5.76
CA LEU A 24 11.92 -7.28 -4.37
C LEU A 24 10.51 -7.88 -4.35
N ARG A 25 10.20 -8.61 -3.29
CA ARG A 25 8.83 -9.01 -2.96
C ARG A 25 8.44 -8.34 -1.64
N ALA A 26 7.32 -7.64 -1.66
CA ALA A 26 6.75 -7.04 -0.46
C ALA A 26 5.55 -7.88 0.00
N LYS A 27 5.47 -8.09 1.31
CA LYS A 27 4.29 -8.65 1.96
C LYS A 27 3.97 -7.86 3.21
N THR A 28 2.79 -7.26 3.23
CA THR A 28 2.36 -6.39 4.33
C THR A 28 0.90 -6.68 4.69
N ILE A 29 0.55 -6.46 5.94
CA ILE A 29 -0.76 -6.78 6.50
C ILE A 29 -1.34 -5.51 7.13
N ALA A 30 -2.60 -5.22 6.86
CA ALA A 30 -3.37 -4.21 7.58
C ALA A 30 -4.48 -4.89 8.38
N SER A 31 -4.69 -4.50 9.62
CA SER A 31 -5.90 -4.87 10.36
C SER A 31 -7.02 -3.89 10.06
N SER A 32 -8.26 -4.30 10.31
CA SER A 32 -9.40 -3.39 10.40
C SER A 32 -9.05 -2.22 11.33
N GLN A 33 -9.31 -0.99 10.86
CA GLN A 33 -8.82 0.23 11.51
C GLN A 33 -9.74 1.43 11.27
N ALA A 34 -9.66 2.40 12.17
CA ALA A 34 -10.12 3.76 11.97
C ALA A 34 -8.91 4.70 11.85
N LEU A 35 -8.82 5.43 10.72
CA LEU A 35 -7.86 6.53 10.57
C LEU A 35 -8.58 7.85 10.90
N LYS A 36 -8.05 8.58 11.88
CA LYS A 36 -8.60 9.87 12.29
C LYS A 36 -7.54 10.95 12.13
N ALA A 37 -7.90 12.04 11.45
CA ALA A 37 -7.13 13.27 11.39
C ALA A 37 -7.90 14.38 12.12
N VAL A 38 -7.27 15.05 13.07
CA VAL A 38 -7.85 16.17 13.82
C VAL A 38 -7.00 17.41 13.62
N LEU A 39 -7.65 18.47 13.13
CA LEU A 39 -7.05 19.79 13.01
C LEU A 39 -7.43 20.59 14.26
N GLY A 40 -6.48 20.72 15.19
CA GLY A 40 -6.65 21.43 16.44
C GLY A 40 -5.80 22.70 16.51
N ALA A 41 -6.07 23.54 17.51
CA ALA A 41 -5.30 24.77 17.74
C ALA A 41 -3.79 24.54 17.94
N THR A 42 -3.38 23.34 18.35
CA THR A 42 -1.98 22.97 18.60
C THR A 42 -1.33 22.20 17.45
N GLY A 43 -2.07 21.94 16.36
CA GLY A 43 -1.54 21.27 15.16
C GLY A 43 -2.44 20.16 14.61
N VAL A 44 -1.85 19.35 13.71
CA VAL A 44 -2.49 18.20 13.10
C VAL A 44 -2.15 16.94 13.88
N GLN A 45 -3.18 16.21 14.31
CA GLN A 45 -3.03 14.92 14.97
C GLN A 45 -3.57 13.83 14.06
N ALA A 46 -2.83 12.72 13.95
CA ALA A 46 -3.25 11.54 13.20
C ALA A 46 -3.21 10.31 14.11
N THR A 47 -4.30 9.57 14.18
CA THR A 47 -4.37 8.30 14.92
C THR A 47 -4.86 7.17 14.02
N VAL A 48 -4.26 6.00 14.17
CA VAL A 48 -4.74 4.75 13.59
C VAL A 48 -5.17 3.86 14.75
N GLU A 49 -6.49 3.71 14.90
CA GLU A 49 -7.09 2.92 15.96
C GLU A 49 -7.43 1.52 15.41
N PRO A 50 -6.82 0.45 15.94
CA PRO A 50 -7.17 -0.91 15.53
C PRO A 50 -8.60 -1.23 15.97
N MET A 51 -9.36 -1.89 15.10
CA MET A 51 -10.74 -2.29 15.38
C MET A 51 -10.83 -3.80 15.61
N ASP A 52 -11.29 -4.56 14.61
CA ASP A 52 -11.45 -6.01 14.67
C ASP A 52 -10.22 -6.79 14.15
N ARG A 53 -10.31 -8.13 14.16
CA ARG A 53 -9.22 -9.03 13.74
C ARG A 53 -9.22 -9.36 12.25
N THR A 54 -10.12 -8.79 11.45
CA THR A 54 -10.11 -8.97 10.00
C THR A 54 -8.89 -8.27 9.44
N THR A 55 -8.20 -8.93 8.52
CA THR A 55 -6.99 -8.42 7.93
C THR A 55 -7.12 -8.28 6.42
N ALA A 56 -6.44 -7.28 5.89
CA ALA A 56 -6.09 -7.20 4.49
C ALA A 56 -4.62 -7.61 4.32
N VAL A 57 -4.32 -8.33 3.23
CA VAL A 57 -2.96 -8.78 2.90
C VAL A 57 -2.59 -8.20 1.55
N PHE A 58 -1.52 -7.41 1.52
CA PHE A 58 -0.91 -6.88 0.32
C PHE A 58 0.32 -7.72 -0.02
N GLU A 59 0.41 -8.16 -1.27
CA GLU A 59 1.56 -8.87 -1.82
C GLU A 59 1.91 -8.25 -3.18
N SER A 60 3.17 -7.83 -3.36
CA SER A 60 3.63 -7.26 -4.63
C SER A 60 5.01 -7.78 -5.03
N GLU A 61 5.24 -7.77 -6.34
CA GLU A 61 6.57 -7.86 -6.92
C GLU A 61 7.00 -6.48 -7.42
N VAL A 62 8.10 -6.00 -6.88
CA VAL A 62 8.69 -4.69 -7.17
C VAL A 62 9.88 -4.89 -8.09
N GLN A 63 9.95 -4.10 -9.15
CA GLN A 63 11.08 -4.03 -10.05
C GLN A 63 11.71 -2.63 -9.98
N ILE A 64 12.98 -2.57 -9.57
CA ILE A 64 13.76 -1.33 -9.59
C ILE A 64 14.05 -0.96 -11.05
N THR A 65 13.65 0.25 -11.44
CA THR A 65 13.78 0.76 -12.82
C THR A 65 14.92 1.77 -12.97
N GLY A 66 15.45 2.26 -11.85
CA GLY A 66 16.53 3.21 -11.82
C GLY A 66 16.83 3.66 -10.39
N GLN A 67 17.72 4.64 -10.25
CA GLN A 67 18.04 5.17 -8.93
C GLN A 67 16.79 5.81 -8.29
N GLY A 68 16.32 5.24 -7.19
CA GLY A 68 15.16 5.73 -6.45
C GLY A 68 13.82 5.59 -7.18
N THR A 69 13.74 4.79 -8.25
CA THR A 69 12.50 4.57 -9.01
C THR A 69 12.21 3.10 -9.19
N PHE A 70 10.92 2.75 -9.21
CA PHE A 70 10.47 1.37 -9.37
C PHE A 70 9.09 1.31 -10.01
N ILE A 71 8.73 0.12 -10.49
CA ILE A 71 7.35 -0.27 -10.80
C ILE A 71 7.00 -1.51 -10.00
N GLU A 72 5.73 -1.74 -9.77
CA GLU A 72 5.27 -2.95 -9.10
C GLU A 72 3.89 -3.39 -9.58
N SER A 73 3.61 -4.66 -9.35
CA SER A 73 2.29 -5.25 -9.55
C SER A 73 2.05 -6.30 -8.48
N GLY A 74 0.78 -6.52 -8.16
CA GLY A 74 0.45 -7.38 -7.04
C GLY A 74 -1.04 -7.51 -6.82
N SER A 75 -1.39 -7.97 -5.62
CA SER A 75 -2.76 -8.09 -5.17
C SER A 75 -2.95 -7.61 -3.73
N ILE A 76 -4.19 -7.25 -3.42
CA ILE A 76 -4.64 -6.98 -2.06
C ILE A 76 -5.87 -7.83 -1.79
N ALA A 77 -5.76 -8.77 -0.85
CA ALA A 77 -6.88 -9.56 -0.36
C ALA A 77 -7.49 -8.87 0.86
N TYR A 78 -8.79 -8.57 0.85
CA TYR A 78 -9.52 -7.91 1.93
C TYR A 78 -10.34 -8.93 2.74
N GLY A 79 -9.67 -9.93 3.32
CA GLY A 79 -10.32 -11.00 4.07
C GLY A 79 -11.36 -11.76 3.23
N THR A 80 -12.57 -11.91 3.75
CA THR A 80 -13.68 -12.60 3.06
C THR A 80 -14.36 -11.75 1.98
N ALA A 81 -14.02 -10.46 1.86
CA ALA A 81 -14.63 -9.59 0.85
C ALA A 81 -14.14 -9.87 -0.58
N GLY A 82 -13.00 -10.56 -0.74
CA GLY A 82 -12.36 -10.82 -2.02
C GLY A 82 -11.04 -10.04 -2.16
N GLN A 83 -10.52 -9.97 -3.38
CA GLN A 83 -9.25 -9.32 -3.67
C GLN A 83 -9.33 -8.36 -4.87
N VAL A 84 -8.33 -7.50 -4.98
CA VAL A 84 -8.02 -6.72 -6.19
C VAL A 84 -6.61 -7.06 -6.67
N ALA A 85 -6.40 -7.01 -7.99
CA ALA A 85 -5.09 -7.02 -8.62
C ALA A 85 -4.77 -5.62 -9.14
N PHE A 86 -3.50 -5.22 -9.08
CA PHE A 86 -3.08 -3.86 -9.43
C PHE A 86 -1.74 -3.82 -10.15
N LYS A 87 -1.46 -2.69 -10.80
CA LYS A 87 -0.15 -2.35 -11.36
C LYS A 87 0.15 -0.87 -11.16
N THR A 88 1.42 -0.50 -11.12
CA THR A 88 1.85 0.90 -11.03
C THR A 88 1.36 1.74 -12.20
N VAL A 89 0.89 2.95 -11.90
CA VAL A 89 0.68 4.03 -12.87
C VAL A 89 1.94 4.87 -12.91
N GLY A 90 2.62 4.91 -14.06
CA GLY A 90 3.90 5.61 -14.19
C GLY A 90 5.01 4.87 -13.44
N GLN A 91 5.51 5.46 -12.35
CA GLN A 91 6.55 4.88 -11.51
C GLN A 91 6.35 5.26 -10.04
N GLY A 92 6.75 4.37 -9.14
CA GLY A 92 6.99 4.69 -7.74
C GLY A 92 8.33 5.38 -7.54
N ILE A 93 8.43 6.12 -6.44
CA ILE A 93 9.66 6.79 -6.02
C ILE A 93 10.04 6.36 -4.61
N ILE A 94 11.34 6.27 -4.35
CA ILE A 94 11.91 6.03 -3.01
C ILE A 94 13.15 6.90 -2.81
N GLY A 95 13.30 7.44 -1.61
CA GLY A 95 14.46 8.26 -1.25
C GLY A 95 14.54 8.52 0.26
N PRO A 96 15.50 9.34 0.70
CA PRO A 96 15.67 9.67 2.12
C PRO A 96 14.44 10.39 2.71
N SER A 97 14.13 10.11 3.99
CA SER A 97 13.00 10.74 4.71
C SER A 97 13.39 11.95 5.58
N GLY A 98 14.68 12.15 5.84
CA GLY A 98 15.19 13.11 6.82
C GLY A 98 15.35 12.53 8.24
N MET A 99 14.95 11.27 8.45
CA MET A 99 15.29 10.50 9.65
C MET A 99 16.37 9.47 9.34
N ASP A 100 17.25 9.23 10.32
CA ASP A 100 18.29 8.21 10.23
C ASP A 100 17.68 6.82 10.02
N ASP A 101 18.29 6.03 9.12
CA ASP A 101 17.87 4.67 8.76
C ASP A 101 16.41 4.53 8.27
N LEU A 102 15.83 5.62 7.74
CA LEU A 102 14.47 5.64 7.23
C LEU A 102 14.39 6.27 5.83
N GLN A 103 13.93 5.48 4.87
CA GLN A 103 13.52 5.96 3.56
C GLN A 103 12.02 6.23 3.53
N ARG A 104 11.61 7.12 2.62
CA ARG A 104 10.21 7.39 2.28
C ARG A 104 10.00 7.19 0.80
N GLY A 105 8.80 6.79 0.43
CA GLY A 105 8.41 6.65 -0.95
C GLY A 105 6.93 6.90 -1.16
N ALA A 106 6.57 6.96 -2.44
CA ALA A 106 5.19 7.07 -2.87
C ALA A 106 4.99 6.36 -4.20
N VAL A 107 3.80 5.83 -4.41
CA VAL A 107 3.42 5.12 -5.64
C VAL A 107 1.90 5.19 -5.83
N ILE A 108 1.47 5.15 -7.09
CA ILE A 108 0.06 5.07 -7.47
C ILE A 108 -0.15 3.76 -8.22
N TRP A 109 -1.22 3.05 -7.89
CA TRP A 109 -1.62 1.82 -8.56
C TRP A 109 -3.00 1.96 -9.20
N GLU A 110 -3.16 1.36 -10.37
CA GLU A 110 -4.44 1.14 -11.04
C GLU A 110 -4.95 -0.26 -10.69
N VAL A 111 -6.22 -0.36 -10.30
CA VAL A 111 -6.90 -1.65 -10.14
C VAL A 111 -7.23 -2.22 -11.52
N THR A 112 -6.71 -3.41 -11.79
CA THR A 112 -6.80 -4.08 -13.10
C THR A 112 -7.77 -5.24 -13.12
N ALA A 113 -8.05 -5.84 -11.97
CA ALA A 113 -9.04 -6.89 -11.79
C ALA A 113 -9.49 -6.95 -10.33
N GLY A 114 -10.60 -7.63 -10.08
CA GLY A 114 -11.02 -8.00 -8.73
C GLY A 114 -12.00 -9.16 -8.74
N ASP A 115 -12.19 -9.76 -7.57
CA ASP A 115 -13.13 -10.86 -7.34
C ASP A 115 -13.95 -10.62 -6.06
N GLY A 116 -14.89 -11.53 -5.76
CA GLY A 116 -15.80 -11.36 -4.64
C GLY A 116 -16.61 -10.06 -4.76
N GLN A 117 -16.59 -9.24 -3.72
CA GLN A 117 -17.23 -7.92 -3.71
C GLN A 117 -16.55 -6.90 -4.63
N PHE A 118 -15.33 -7.19 -5.09
CA PHE A 118 -14.56 -6.37 -6.02
C PHE A 118 -14.64 -6.88 -7.46
N ALA A 119 -15.54 -7.82 -7.77
CA ALA A 119 -15.71 -8.34 -9.13
C ALA A 119 -15.99 -7.21 -10.14
N GLY A 120 -15.04 -6.99 -11.06
CA GLY A 120 -15.09 -5.91 -12.05
C GLY A 120 -14.84 -4.52 -11.49
N ALA A 121 -14.16 -4.41 -10.34
CA ALA A 121 -13.76 -3.14 -9.75
C ALA A 121 -12.74 -2.41 -10.63
N THR A 122 -12.85 -1.08 -10.65
CA THR A 122 -11.87 -0.17 -11.23
C THR A 122 -11.50 0.90 -10.21
N GLY A 123 -10.41 1.63 -10.43
CA GLY A 123 -10.04 2.74 -9.57
C GLY A 123 -8.54 2.85 -9.34
N LEU A 124 -8.19 3.71 -8.39
CA LEU A 124 -6.80 3.99 -8.03
C LEU A 124 -6.56 3.75 -6.54
N ILE A 125 -5.34 3.36 -6.22
CA ILE A 125 -4.83 3.27 -4.85
C ILE A 125 -3.53 4.06 -4.81
N THR A 126 -3.43 5.02 -3.90
CA THR A 126 -2.20 5.79 -3.67
C THR A 126 -1.55 5.35 -2.38
N SER A 127 -0.24 5.17 -2.40
CA SER A 127 0.56 4.81 -1.24
C SER A 127 1.57 5.90 -0.90
N ASN A 128 1.69 6.20 0.39
CA ASN A 128 2.86 6.84 0.99
C ASN A 128 3.43 5.90 2.03
N PHE A 129 4.69 5.51 1.86
CA PHE A 129 5.30 4.47 2.67
C PHE A 129 6.65 4.88 3.22
N THR A 130 7.07 4.20 4.27
CA THR A 130 8.43 4.23 4.79
C THR A 130 9.06 2.85 4.76
N LEU A 131 10.38 2.82 4.63
CA LEU A 131 11.19 1.62 4.58
C LEU A 131 12.41 1.80 5.48
N THR A 132 12.66 0.86 6.38
CA THR A 132 13.89 0.85 7.19
C THR A 132 15.01 0.09 6.47
N GLY A 133 16.28 0.30 6.88
CA GLY A 133 17.41 -0.48 6.33
C GLY A 133 17.31 -2.00 6.53
N LYS A 134 16.42 -2.46 7.41
CA LYS A 134 16.12 -3.89 7.65
C LYS A 134 15.00 -4.43 6.77
N GLY A 135 14.43 -3.60 5.89
CA GLY A 135 13.34 -3.98 5.01
C GLY A 135 11.95 -3.91 5.64
N GLU A 136 11.80 -3.30 6.83
CA GLU A 136 10.48 -3.11 7.44
C GLU A 136 9.73 -1.99 6.71
N VAL A 137 8.48 -2.27 6.35
CA VAL A 137 7.62 -1.38 5.57
C VAL A 137 6.43 -0.96 6.42
N VAL A 138 6.17 0.35 6.45
CA VAL A 138 4.87 0.90 6.83
C VAL A 138 4.29 1.61 5.61
N ASP A 139 3.19 1.09 5.10
CA ASP A 139 2.56 1.57 3.88
C ASP A 139 1.16 2.12 4.18
N ASN A 140 0.99 3.43 4.00
CA ASN A 140 -0.28 4.10 4.19
C ASN A 140 -0.97 4.27 2.84
N GLN A 141 -2.01 3.49 2.62
CA GLN A 141 -2.75 3.47 1.37
C GLN A 141 -4.05 4.25 1.49
N PHE A 142 -4.43 4.95 0.43
CA PHE A 142 -5.74 5.57 0.24
C PHE A 142 -6.33 5.08 -1.08
N ALA A 143 -7.44 4.37 -1.00
CA ALA A 143 -8.09 3.74 -2.14
C ALA A 143 -9.35 4.52 -2.55
N GLN A 144 -9.53 4.69 -3.85
CA GLN A 144 -10.78 5.14 -4.47
C GLN A 144 -11.20 4.13 -5.53
N LEU A 145 -12.16 3.27 -5.18
CA LEU A 145 -12.61 2.15 -5.99
C LEU A 145 -14.06 2.35 -6.44
N PHE A 146 -14.38 1.86 -7.63
CA PHE A 146 -15.73 1.78 -8.18
C PHE A 146 -16.09 0.31 -8.34
N VAL A 147 -17.05 -0.16 -7.55
CA VAL A 147 -17.53 -1.56 -7.55
C VAL A 147 -18.95 -1.62 -8.11
N LYS A 148 -19.40 -2.78 -8.60
CA LYS A 148 -20.74 -2.92 -9.20
C LYS A 148 -21.87 -2.74 -8.18
#